data_AF-A0A952CAU9-F1
#
_entry.id   AF-A0A952CAU9-F1
#
_cell.length_a   1.000
_cell.length_b   1.000
_cell.length_c   1.000
_cell.angle_alpha   90.00
_cell.angle_beta   90.00
_cell.angle_gamma   90.00
#
_symmetry.space_group_name_H-M   'P 1'
#
loop_
_entity.id
_entity.type
_entity.pdbx_description
1 polymer ?
#
loop_
_entity_poly.entity_id
_entity_poly.type
_entity_poly.pdbx_seq_one_letter_code
_entity_poly.pdbx_strand_id
1 'polypeptide(L)'
;MSAPSASVAHHGADDNKFQIYVEIAMLLAVITGIEIVAIFLPFAKWLVVTTLIVLSAVKFLFVIFYFMHLRWDKAFCTILFFIGMVLAGGTMWALLLIFGVNDSIPLTSQM
;
A
#
# COMPACT_ATOMS: atom_id res chain seq x y z
N MET A 1 -56.99 8.04 15.44
CA MET A 1 -56.13 8.44 16.57
C MET A 1 -54.69 8.40 16.11
N SER A 2 -53.89 9.30 16.65
CA SER A 2 -52.67 9.87 16.08
C SER A 2 -51.42 8.99 16.13
N ALA A 3 -50.53 9.32 15.18
CA ALA A 3 -49.07 9.29 15.22
C ALA A 3 -48.30 8.02 14.78
N PRO A 4 -47.28 8.19 13.90
CA PRO A 4 -46.27 7.19 13.61
C PRO A 4 -45.18 7.23 14.70
N SER A 5 -44.80 6.08 15.24
CA SER A 5 -43.65 6.00 16.15
C SER A 5 -42.37 5.93 15.33
N ALA A 6 -41.80 7.10 15.05
CA ALA A 6 -40.40 7.22 14.67
C ALA A 6 -39.52 6.82 15.86
N SER A 7 -39.04 5.58 15.89
CA SER A 7 -37.95 5.17 16.77
C SER A 7 -36.61 5.45 16.08
N VAL A 8 -36.14 6.68 16.26
CA VAL A 8 -34.75 7.11 16.07
C VAL A 8 -33.85 6.37 17.05
N ALA A 9 -32.59 6.18 16.66
CA ALA A 9 -31.42 5.79 17.46
C ALA A 9 -31.04 4.30 17.49
N HIS A 10 -30.37 3.84 16.41
CA HIS A 10 -29.33 2.80 16.53
C HIS A 10 -28.29 2.85 15.38
N HIS A 11 -27.75 4.04 15.06
CA HIS A 11 -26.67 4.21 14.06
C HIS A 11 -25.58 5.11 14.64
N GLY A 12 -24.75 4.59 15.55
CA GLY A 12 -23.63 5.36 16.14
C GLY A 12 -22.29 4.64 16.09
N ALA A 13 -22.29 3.31 15.94
CA ALA A 13 -21.07 2.50 15.97
C ALA A 13 -20.43 2.34 14.59
N ASP A 14 -21.22 2.31 13.51
CA ASP A 14 -20.73 2.07 12.15
C ASP A 14 -20.13 3.34 11.52
N ASP A 15 -20.71 4.51 11.78
CA ASP A 15 -20.25 5.80 11.21
C ASP A 15 -18.78 6.11 11.53
N ASN A 16 -18.33 5.76 12.74
CA ASN A 16 -16.96 6.01 13.18
C ASN A 16 -15.93 5.21 12.36
N LYS A 17 -16.25 3.98 11.94
CA LYS A 17 -15.35 3.14 11.14
C LYS A 17 -15.19 3.72 9.73
N PHE A 18 -16.30 4.14 9.11
CA PHE A 18 -16.27 4.78 7.80
C PHE A 18 -15.48 6.09 7.82
N GLN A 19 -15.64 6.90 8.87
CA GLN A 19 -14.88 8.14 9.04
C GLN A 19 -13.37 7.89 9.13
N ILE A 20 -12.94 6.86 9.85
CA ILE A 20 -11.51 6.50 9.94
C ILE A 20 -10.95 6.13 8.57
N TYR A 21 -11.68 5.34 7.76
CA TYR A 21 -11.21 4.99 6.42
C TYR A 21 -11.10 6.21 5.50
N VAL A 22 -12.08 7.12 5.55
CA VAL A 22 -12.09 8.35 4.75
C VAL A 22 -10.96 9.30 5.18
N GLU A 23 -10.71 9.43 6.49
CA GLU A 23 -9.61 10.24 7.02
C GLU A 23 -8.25 9.72 6.56
N ILE A 24 -8.06 8.40 6.57
CA ILE A 24 -6.84 7.77 6.08
C ILE A 24 -6.71 7.96 4.57
N ALA A 25 -7.79 7.80 3.80
CA ALA A 25 -7.80 8.07 2.35
C ALA A 25 -7.29 9.49 2.04
N MET A 26 -7.82 10.47 2.78
CA MET A 26 -7.43 11.87 2.66
C MET A 26 -5.96 12.08 3.03
N LEU A 27 -5.47 11.44 4.10
CA LEU A 27 -4.06 11.49 4.47
C LEU A 27 -3.15 10.94 3.35
N LEU A 28 -3.48 9.77 2.77
CA LEU A 28 -2.71 9.21 1.66
C LEU A 28 -2.74 10.11 0.42
N ALA A 29 -3.88 10.72 0.12
CA ALA A 29 -4.01 11.66 -0.98
C ALA A 29 -3.10 12.89 -0.78
N VAL A 30 -3.07 13.45 0.43
CA VAL A 30 -2.18 14.56 0.79
C VAL A 30 -0.71 14.16 0.67
N ILE A 31 -0.32 13.00 1.20
CA ILE A 31 1.06 12.49 1.08
C ILE A 31 1.45 12.35 -0.40
N THR A 32 0.53 11.88 -1.24
CA THR A 32 0.77 11.75 -2.69
C THR A 32 0.90 13.11 -3.36
N GLY A 33 0.08 14.10 -3.00
CA GLY A 33 0.21 15.47 -3.48
C GLY A 33 1.56 16.09 -3.13
N ILE A 34 2.02 15.90 -1.88
CA ILE A 34 3.34 16.36 -1.41
C ILE A 34 4.46 15.66 -2.18
N GLU A 35 4.33 14.36 -2.44
CA GLU A 35 5.30 13.57 -3.20
C GLU A 35 5.51 14.12 -4.62
N ILE A 36 4.43 14.46 -5.32
CA ILE A 36 4.51 15.06 -6.66
C ILE A 36 5.22 16.41 -6.62
N VAL A 37 4.92 17.25 -5.63
CA VAL A 37 5.59 18.56 -5.45
C VAL A 37 7.08 18.37 -5.14
N ALA A 38 7.43 17.38 -4.30
CA ALA A 38 8.81 17.08 -3.95
C ALA A 38 9.64 16.60 -5.15
N ILE A 39 9.03 15.88 -6.11
CA ILE A 39 9.68 15.46 -7.36
C ILE A 39 9.98 16.66 -8.27
N PHE A 40 9.12 17.69 -8.25
CA PHE A 40 9.28 18.89 -9.08
C PHE A 40 10.39 19.83 -8.58
N LEU A 41 10.76 19.75 -7.30
CA LEU A 41 11.84 20.55 -6.74
C LEU A 41 13.21 19.94 -7.09
N PRO A 42 14.23 20.74 -7.46
CA PRO A 42 15.55 20.25 -7.86
C PRO A 42 16.41 19.85 -6.65
N PHE A 43 15.94 18.89 -5.84
CA PHE A 43 16.70 18.31 -4.74
C PHE A 43 17.76 17.32 -5.25
N ALA A 44 18.64 16.87 -4.33
CA ALA A 44 19.59 15.81 -4.62
C ALA A 44 18.84 14.53 -5.04
N LYS A 45 19.17 14.00 -6.23
CA LYS A 45 18.50 12.82 -6.83
C LYS A 45 18.41 11.63 -5.88
N TRP A 46 19.46 11.39 -5.10
CA TRP A 46 19.50 10.29 -4.13
C TRP A 46 18.45 10.45 -3.02
N LEU A 47 18.29 11.67 -2.50
CA LEU A 47 17.28 11.99 -1.49
C LEU A 47 15.87 11.76 -2.05
N VAL A 48 15.60 12.25 -3.27
CA VAL A 48 14.30 12.05 -3.93
C VAL A 48 13.99 10.56 -4.07
N VAL A 49 14.91 9.77 -4.60
CA VAL A 49 14.72 8.32 -4.79
C VAL A 49 14.45 7.61 -3.46
N THR A 50 15.23 7.90 -2.42
CA THR A 50 15.02 7.31 -1.08
C THR A 50 13.66 7.70 -0.51
N THR A 51 13.26 8.97 -0.62
CA THR A 51 11.95 9.44 -0.15
C THR A 51 10.80 8.76 -0.91
N LEU A 52 10.90 8.61 -2.24
CA LEU A 52 9.87 7.93 -3.03
C LEU A 52 9.72 6.46 -2.63
N ILE A 53 10.83 5.76 -2.40
CA ILE A 53 10.79 4.35 -1.96
C ILE A 53 10.12 4.25 -0.58
N VAL A 54 10.52 5.12 0.37
CA VAL A 54 9.93 5.13 1.72
C VAL A 54 8.45 5.48 1.67
N LEU A 55 8.07 6.54 0.96
CA LEU A 55 6.66 6.94 0.85
C LEU A 55 5.81 5.90 0.13
N SER A 56 6.33 5.21 -0.88
CA SER A 56 5.66 4.09 -1.54
C SER A 56 5.40 2.94 -0.57
N ALA A 57 6.41 2.54 0.21
CA ALA A 57 6.28 1.49 1.22
C ALA A 57 5.27 1.87 2.32
N VAL A 58 5.31 3.11 2.81
CA VAL A 58 4.37 3.61 3.82
C VAL A 58 2.95 3.62 3.29
N LYS A 59 2.70 4.16 2.09
CA LYS A 59 1.37 4.16 1.46
C LYS A 59 0.84 2.74 1.32
N PHE A 60 1.66 1.84 0.81
CA PHE A 60 1.31 0.44 0.67
C PHE A 60 0.92 -0.19 2.02
N LEU A 61 1.70 0.06 3.08
CA LEU A 61 1.42 -0.42 4.43
C LEU A 61 0.09 0.12 4.95
N PHE A 62 -0.17 1.42 4.80
CA PHE A 62 -1.45 2.01 5.21
C PHE A 62 -2.64 1.41 4.44
N VAL A 63 -2.49 1.15 3.14
CA VAL A 63 -3.54 0.52 2.33
C VAL A 63 -3.87 -0.88 2.84
N ILE A 64 -2.87 -1.72 3.09
CA ILE A 64 -3.12 -3.09 3.54
C ILE A 64 -3.67 -3.14 4.97
N PHE A 65 -3.17 -2.30 5.87
CA PHE A 65 -3.59 -2.33 7.27
C PHE A 65 -4.99 -1.78 7.47
N TYR A 66 -5.32 -0.69 6.77
CA TYR A 66 -6.60 0.00 6.95
C TYR A 66 -7.60 -0.36 5.84
N PHE A 67 -7.28 -0.18 4.56
CA PHE A 67 -8.25 -0.44 3.48
C PHE A 67 -8.53 -1.93 3.23
N MET A 68 -7.55 -2.83 3.43
CA MET A 68 -7.82 -4.28 3.41
C MET A 68 -8.31 -4.84 4.75
N HIS A 69 -8.71 -3.99 5.70
CA HIS A 69 -9.28 -4.38 6.99
C HIS A 69 -8.38 -5.23 7.91
N LEU A 70 -7.11 -5.48 7.59
CA LEU A 70 -6.21 -6.32 8.41
C LEU A 70 -6.11 -5.86 9.89
N ARG A 71 -6.32 -4.57 10.17
CA ARG A 71 -6.37 -4.00 11.53
C ARG A 71 -7.54 -4.54 12.37
N TRP A 72 -8.67 -4.88 11.74
CA TRP A 72 -9.90 -5.36 12.38
C TRP A 72 -10.24 -6.82 12.05
N ASP A 73 -9.54 -7.43 11.10
CA ASP A 73 -9.72 -8.82 10.71
C ASP A 73 -8.80 -9.76 11.52
N LYS A 74 -9.01 -11.08 11.39
CA LYS A 74 -8.21 -12.10 12.07
C LYS A 74 -6.77 -12.09 11.53
N ALA A 75 -5.80 -12.32 12.43
CA ALA A 75 -4.37 -12.41 12.09
C ALA A 75 -4.04 -13.39 10.95
N PHE A 76 -4.93 -14.35 10.67
CA PHE A 76 -4.85 -15.25 9.53
C PHE A 76 -4.78 -14.51 8.17
N CYS A 77 -5.57 -13.46 7.99
CA CYS A 77 -5.60 -12.67 6.76
C CYS A 77 -4.26 -11.94 6.55
N THR A 78 -3.67 -11.42 7.63
CA THR A 78 -2.33 -10.82 7.64
C THR A 78 -1.23 -11.83 7.30
N ILE A 79 -1.30 -13.05 7.85
CA ILE A 79 -0.33 -14.11 7.57
C ILE A 79 -0.37 -14.51 6.10
N LEU A 80 -1.57 -14.73 5.54
CA LEU A 80 -1.72 -15.06 4.12
C LEU A 80 -1.16 -13.95 3.20
N PHE A 81 -1.42 -12.70 3.54
CA PHE A 81 -0.88 -11.56 2.80
C PHE A 81 0.65 -11.51 2.85
N PHE A 82 1.25 -11.71 4.02
CA PHE A 82 2.72 -11.75 4.16
C PHE A 82 3.34 -12.92 3.41
N ILE A 83 2.72 -14.11 3.43
CA ILE A 83 3.16 -15.26 2.62
C ILE A 83 3.14 -14.88 1.13
N GLY A 84 2.06 -14.25 0.66
CA GLY A 84 1.96 -13.73 -0.71
C GLY A 84 3.05 -12.71 -1.05
N MET A 85 3.34 -11.77 -0.15
CA MET A 85 4.40 -10.77 -0.33
C MET A 85 5.79 -11.41 -0.40
N VAL A 86 6.09 -12.37 0.48
CA VAL A 86 7.35 -13.10 0.49
C VAL A 86 7.49 -13.95 -0.76
N LEU A 87 6.43 -14.64 -1.20
CA LEU A 87 6.44 -15.41 -2.43
C LEU A 87 6.64 -14.51 -3.65
N ALA A 88 5.91 -13.40 -3.77
CA ALA A 88 6.07 -12.47 -4.90
C ALA A 88 7.45 -11.80 -4.92
N GLY A 89 7.92 -11.33 -3.75
CA GLY A 89 9.26 -10.75 -3.63
C GLY A 89 10.36 -11.78 -3.90
N GLY A 90 10.19 -12.99 -3.40
CA GLY A 90 11.11 -14.10 -3.59
C GLY A 90 11.18 -14.58 -5.04
N THR A 91 10.04 -14.69 -5.74
CA THR A 91 10.03 -15.04 -7.16
C THR A 91 10.63 -13.93 -8.01
N MET A 92 10.30 -12.67 -7.74
CA MET A 92 10.93 -11.53 -8.42
C MET A 92 12.45 -11.51 -8.22
N TRP A 93 12.91 -11.73 -6.98
CA TRP A 93 14.34 -11.83 -6.68
C TRP A 93 14.99 -13.00 -7.43
N ALA A 94 14.37 -14.19 -7.40
CA ALA A 94 14.89 -15.36 -8.10
C ALA A 94 14.99 -15.13 -9.62
N LEU A 95 14.02 -14.44 -10.22
CA LEU A 95 14.05 -14.04 -11.62
C LEU A 95 15.18 -13.05 -11.91
N LEU A 96 15.42 -12.08 -11.03
CA LEU A 96 16.55 -11.15 -11.19
C LEU A 96 17.90 -11.88 -11.10
N LEU A 97 18.02 -12.89 -10.23
CA LEU A 97 19.23 -13.71 -10.14
C LEU A 97 19.44 -14.57 -11.39
N ILE A 98 18.37 -15.19 -11.93
CA ILE A 98 18.51 -16.06 -13.11
C ILE A 98 18.83 -15.27 -14.38
N PHE A 99 18.25 -14.08 -14.55
CA PHE A 99 18.58 -13.20 -15.68
C PHE A 99 19.85 -12.39 -15.47
N GLY A 100 20.32 -12.25 -14.22
CA GLY A 100 21.58 -11.58 -13.89
C GLY A 100 22.81 -12.48 -14.00
N VAL A 101 22.63 -13.80 -14.17
CA VAL A 101 23.76 -14.73 -14.32
C VAL A 101 24.32 -14.65 -15.74
N ASN A 102 25.65 -14.55 -15.87
CA ASN A 102 26.34 -14.40 -17.16
C ASN A 102 26.08 -15.56 -18.14
N ASP A 103 25.60 -16.71 -17.67
CA ASP A 103 25.24 -17.86 -18.50
C ASP A 103 23.95 -17.64 -19.32
N SER A 104 23.20 -16.57 -19.06
CA SER A 104 22.05 -16.14 -19.86
C SER A 104 22.43 -15.23 -21.05
N ILE A 105 23.71 -14.90 -21.20
CA ILE A 105 24.25 -14.16 -22.34
C ILE A 105 24.32 -15.12 -23.55
N PRO A 106 23.64 -14.84 -24.67
CA PRO A 106 23.66 -15.74 -25.81
C PRO A 106 25.06 -15.76 -26.44
N LEU A 107 25.56 -16.97 -26.75
CA LEU A 107 26.88 -17.23 -27.37
C LEU A 107 27.12 -16.45 -28.69
N THR A 108 26.06 -15.90 -29.29
CA THR A 108 26.12 -15.02 -30.46
C THR A 108 26.73 -13.64 -30.21
N SER A 109 26.91 -13.23 -28.95
CA SER A 109 27.48 -11.93 -28.57
C SER A 109 29.00 -11.95 -28.34
N GLN A 110 29.62 -13.14 -28.43
CA GLN A 110 31.04 -13.38 -28.19
C GLN A 110 31.83 -13.59 -29.49
N MET A 111 31.25 -13.25 -30.65
CA MET A 111 31.89 -13.26 -31.97
C MET A 111 32.00 -11.85 -32.54
#